data_AF-A0A640QN14-F1
#
_entry.id   AF-A0A640QN14-F1
#
_cell.length_a   1.000
_cell.length_b   1.000
_cell.length_c   1.000
_cell.angle_alpha   90.00
_cell.angle_beta   90.00
_cell.angle_gamma   90.00
#
_symmetry.space_group_name_H-M   'P 1'
#
loop_
_entity.id
_entity.type
_entity.pdbx_description
1 polymer ?
#
loop_
_entity_poly.entity_id
_entity_poly.type
_entity_poly.pdbx_seq_one_letter_code
_entity_poly.pdbx_strand_id
1 'polypeptide(L)'
;MKPFKNLSSKNLPLMLLLARVLAYAGCFAFAAGLIFLFASMVVLSSLAIVATSGTVLLSFAITVLVVSTLLAAIVAFEDNYRIRTEHLVRNSET
;
A
#
# COMPACT_ATOMS: atom_id res chain seq x y z
N MET A 1 -8.70 11.03 -0.24
CA MET A 1 -7.64 11.02 -1.29
C MET A 1 -7.59 9.63 -1.94
N LYS A 2 -7.26 9.53 -3.24
CA LYS A 2 -7.07 8.24 -3.92
C LYS A 2 -5.60 7.81 -3.83
N PRO A 3 -5.25 6.58 -3.38
CA PRO A 3 -3.88 6.10 -3.39
C PRO A 3 -3.38 5.98 -4.83
N PHE A 4 -2.14 6.45 -5.05
CA PHE A 4 -1.45 6.41 -6.35
C PHE A 4 -2.19 7.13 -7.49
N LYS A 5 -2.70 8.33 -7.23
CA LYS A 5 -3.44 9.15 -8.22
C LYS A 5 -2.58 9.55 -9.43
N ASN A 6 -1.27 9.65 -9.28
CA ASN A 6 -0.36 10.16 -10.31
C ASN A 6 0.31 9.07 -11.18
N LEU A 7 -0.01 7.78 -10.98
CA LEU A 7 0.55 6.67 -11.76
C LEU A 7 -0.39 6.29 -12.91
N SER A 8 0.13 6.24 -14.14
CA SER A 8 -0.64 6.07 -15.38
C SER A 8 -0.08 4.96 -16.27
N SER A 9 -0.14 3.70 -15.81
CA SER A 9 0.33 2.58 -16.62
C SER A 9 -0.73 2.12 -17.64
N LYS A 10 -0.45 2.29 -18.94
CA LYS A 10 -1.33 1.80 -20.02
C LYS A 10 -1.43 0.26 -20.08
N ASN A 11 -0.38 -0.45 -19.61
CA ASN A 11 -0.26 -1.91 -19.70
C ASN A 11 -0.21 -2.64 -18.34
N LEU A 12 -0.18 -1.93 -17.19
CA LEU A 12 -0.21 -2.53 -15.84
C LEU A 12 -1.42 -2.13 -14.99
N PRO A 13 -2.61 -1.83 -15.56
CA PRO A 13 -3.74 -1.35 -14.78
C PRO A 13 -4.17 -2.35 -13.70
N LEU A 14 -3.96 -3.65 -13.94
CA LEU A 14 -4.28 -4.73 -13.02
C LEU A 14 -3.36 -4.72 -11.78
N MET A 15 -2.06 -4.48 -11.97
CA MET A 15 -1.08 -4.40 -10.87
C MET A 15 -1.28 -3.12 -10.04
N LEU A 16 -1.62 -2.01 -10.71
CA LEU A 16 -1.98 -0.76 -10.04
C LEU A 16 -3.30 -0.88 -9.26
N LEU A 17 -4.28 -1.61 -9.82
CA LEU A 17 -5.55 -1.89 -9.14
C LEU A 17 -5.31 -2.73 -7.89
N LEU A 18 -4.51 -3.80 -8.00
CA LEU A 18 -4.13 -4.64 -6.87
C LEU A 18 -3.41 -3.82 -5.79
N ALA A 19 -2.45 -2.98 -6.16
CA ALA A 19 -1.77 -2.08 -5.24
C ALA A 19 -2.75 -1.16 -4.51
N ARG A 20 -3.72 -0.57 -5.22
CA ARG A 20 -4.76 0.28 -4.62
C ARG A 20 -5.68 -0.49 -3.69
N VAL A 21 -6.16 -1.67 -4.08
CA VAL A 21 -7.02 -2.52 -3.24
C VAL A 21 -6.29 -2.93 -1.97
N LEU A 22 -5.04 -3.37 -2.07
CA LEU A 22 -4.21 -3.68 -0.89
C LEU A 22 -3.96 -2.44 -0.03
N ALA A 23 -3.76 -1.25 -0.62
CA ALA A 23 -3.59 -0.02 0.15
C ALA A 23 -4.84 0.30 0.97
N TYR A 24 -6.03 0.19 0.34
CA TYR A 24 -7.30 0.41 1.03
C TYR A 24 -7.55 -0.63 2.12
N ALA A 25 -7.31 -1.91 1.82
CA ALA A 25 -7.45 -3.00 2.79
C ALA A 25 -6.49 -2.84 3.97
N GLY A 26 -5.22 -2.49 3.70
CA GLY A 26 -4.21 -2.20 4.72
C GLY A 26 -4.58 -1.00 5.59
N CYS A 27 -5.04 0.11 4.99
CA CYS A 27 -5.52 1.28 5.74
C CYS A 27 -6.73 0.94 6.62
N PHE A 28 -7.67 0.15 6.10
CA PHE A 28 -8.83 -0.28 6.87
C PHE A 28 -8.43 -1.19 8.04
N ALA A 29 -7.58 -2.19 7.79
CA ALA A 29 -7.05 -3.09 8.81
C ALA A 29 -6.24 -2.32 9.88
N PHE A 30 -5.46 -1.33 9.47
CA PHE A 30 -4.71 -0.47 10.38
C PHE A 30 -5.64 0.36 11.27
N ALA A 31 -6.65 1.01 10.69
CA ALA A 31 -7.64 1.78 11.44
C ALA A 31 -8.45 0.88 12.40
N ALA A 32 -8.90 -0.28 11.94
CA ALA A 32 -9.60 -1.25 12.77
C ALA A 32 -8.70 -1.79 13.90
N GLY A 33 -7.42 -2.04 13.63
CA GLY A 33 -6.43 -2.46 14.61
C GLY A 33 -6.21 -1.40 15.69
N LEU A 34 -6.15 -0.12 15.33
CA LEU A 34 -6.07 0.98 16.30
C LEU A 34 -7.31 1.05 17.18
N ILE A 35 -8.51 0.98 16.58
CA ILE A 35 -9.77 1.00 17.33
C ILE A 35 -9.82 -0.17 18.31
N PHE A 36 -9.45 -1.38 17.86
CA PHE A 36 -9.39 -2.56 18.70
C PHE A 36 -8.40 -2.39 19.85
N LEU A 37 -7.22 -1.83 19.59
CA LEU A 37 -6.20 -1.57 20.60
C LEU A 37 -6.75 -0.60 21.68
N PHE A 38 -7.36 0.51 21.28
CA PHE A 38 -7.95 1.46 22.25
C PHE A 38 -9.13 0.86 23.01
N ALA A 39 -10.04 0.16 22.34
CA ALA A 39 -11.19 -0.48 22.98
C ALA A 39 -10.75 -1.56 23.98
N SER A 40 -9.73 -2.34 23.63
CA SER A 40 -9.21 -3.40 24.50
C SER A 40 -8.45 -2.85 25.71
N MET A 41 -7.80 -1.68 25.62
CA MET A 41 -7.24 -1.01 26.81
C MET A 41 -8.30 -0.55 27.81
N VAL A 42 -9.53 -0.29 27.37
CA VAL A 42 -10.65 0.12 28.23
C VAL A 42 -11.35 -1.08 28.87
N VAL A 43 -11.47 -2.20 28.14
CA VAL A 43 -12.29 -3.36 28.56
C VAL A 43 -11.47 -4.46 29.22
N LEU A 44 -10.21 -4.68 28.80
CA LEU A 44 -9.37 -5.75 29.34
C LEU A 44 -8.38 -5.21 30.38
N SER A 45 -8.37 -5.82 31.57
CA SER A 45 -7.44 -5.49 32.65
C SER A 45 -6.03 -6.06 32.43
N SER A 46 -5.87 -7.03 31.52
CA SER A 46 -4.59 -7.68 31.24
C SER A 46 -3.86 -7.01 30.09
N LEU A 47 -2.89 -6.16 30.45
CA LEU A 47 -2.03 -5.44 29.51
C LEU A 47 -1.29 -6.37 28.53
N ALA A 48 -0.96 -7.59 28.98
CA ALA A 48 -0.22 -8.57 28.17
C ALA A 48 -1.04 -9.08 26.97
N ILE A 49 -2.34 -9.35 27.15
CA ILE A 49 -3.23 -9.85 26.09
C ILE A 49 -3.51 -8.75 25.06
N VAL A 50 -3.72 -7.51 25.54
CA VAL A 50 -3.92 -6.34 24.69
C VAL A 50 -2.67 -6.03 23.86
N ALA A 51 -1.50 -6.09 24.49
CA ALA A 51 -0.22 -5.84 23.82
C ALA A 51 0.08 -6.90 22.75
N THR A 52 -0.11 -8.19 23.03
CA THR A 52 0.19 -9.26 22.04
C THR A 52 -0.80 -9.26 20.87
N SER A 53 -2.11 -9.16 21.12
CA SER A 53 -3.11 -9.18 20.05
C SER A 53 -3.07 -7.91 19.19
N GLY A 54 -2.90 -6.74 19.81
CA GLY A 54 -2.79 -5.46 19.11
C GLY A 54 -1.54 -5.36 18.24
N THR A 55 -0.38 -5.83 18.74
CA THR A 55 0.88 -5.79 17.98
C THR A 55 0.87 -6.70 16.77
N VAL A 56 0.26 -7.89 16.85
CA VAL A 56 0.14 -8.81 15.71
C VAL A 56 -0.73 -8.21 14.60
N LEU A 57 -1.89 -7.64 14.96
CA LEU A 57 -2.80 -6.99 14.00
C LEU A 57 -2.15 -5.77 13.34
N LEU A 58 -1.49 -4.91 14.12
CA LEU A 58 -0.78 -3.75 13.59
C LEU A 58 0.38 -4.13 12.68
N SER A 59 1.18 -5.13 13.09
CA SER A 59 2.30 -5.63 12.28
C SER A 59 1.83 -6.16 10.94
N PHE A 60 0.74 -6.94 10.93
CA PHE A 60 0.13 -7.44 9.70
C PHE A 60 -0.35 -6.31 8.78
N ALA A 61 -1.06 -5.31 9.33
CA ALA A 61 -1.54 -4.17 8.56
C ALA A 61 -0.39 -3.36 7.94
N ILE A 62 0.70 -3.16 8.69
CA ILE A 62 1.91 -2.50 8.19
C ILE A 62 2.54 -3.30 7.05
N THR A 63 2.67 -4.62 7.19
CA THR A 63 3.22 -5.47 6.11
C THR A 63 2.38 -5.36 4.83
N VAL A 64 1.05 -5.39 4.95
CA VAL A 64 0.14 -5.24 3.78
C VAL A 64 0.32 -3.88 3.11
N LEU A 65 0.48 -2.81 3.89
CA LEU A 65 0.74 -1.46 3.36
C LEU A 65 2.12 -1.36 2.68
N VAL A 66 3.15 -1.98 3.25
CA VAL A 66 4.49 -2.04 2.65
C VAL A 66 4.47 -2.81 1.32
N VAL A 67 3.81 -3.96 1.27
CA VAL A 67 3.68 -4.73 0.03
C VAL A 67 2.91 -3.94 -1.03
N SER A 68 1.82 -3.26 -0.64
CA SER A 68 1.06 -2.39 -1.54
C SER A 68 1.92 -1.27 -2.13
N THR A 69 2.71 -0.59 -1.30
CA THR A 69 3.58 0.51 -1.73
C THR A 69 4.73 0.03 -2.60
N LEU A 70 5.31 -1.13 -2.31
CA LEU A 70 6.31 -1.77 -3.17
C LEU A 70 5.72 -2.08 -4.55
N LEU A 71 4.52 -2.66 -4.61
CA LEU A 71 3.85 -2.96 -5.88
C LEU A 71 3.61 -1.69 -6.70
N ALA A 72 3.17 -0.61 -6.04
CA ALA A 72 3.00 0.69 -6.70
C ALA A 72 4.33 1.30 -7.15
N ALA A 73 5.42 1.13 -6.38
CA ALA A 73 6.74 1.60 -6.76
C ALA A 73 7.26 0.88 -8.00
N ILE A 74 7.07 -0.44 -8.10
CA ILE A 74 7.45 -1.22 -9.30
C ILE A 74 6.69 -0.71 -10.53
N VAL A 75 5.37 -0.50 -10.41
CA VAL A 75 4.58 0.09 -11.51
C VAL A 75 5.11 1.46 -11.91
N ALA A 76 5.50 2.30 -10.94
CA ALA A 76 6.07 3.62 -11.21
C ALA A 76 7.42 3.55 -11.95
N PHE A 77 8.29 2.59 -11.57
CA PHE A 77 9.57 2.37 -12.24
C PHE A 77 9.37 1.94 -13.69
N GLU A 78 8.44 1.03 -13.95
CA GLU A 78 8.13 0.56 -15.30
C GLU A 78 7.57 1.68 -16.18
N ASP A 79 6.66 2.49 -15.64
CA ASP A 79 6.08 3.64 -16.34
C ASP A 79 7.17 4.68 -16.70
N ASN A 80 8.08 4.97 -15.78
CA ASN A 80 9.20 5.90 -16.00
C ASN A 80 10.22 5.36 -17.01
N TYR A 81 10.51 4.06 -16.98
CA TYR A 81 11.39 3.43 -17.96
C TYR A 81 10.82 3.55 -19.36
N ARG A 82 9.51 3.28 -19.52
CA ARG A 82 8.82 3.41 -20.80
C ARG A 82 8.85 4.83 -21.35
N ILE A 83 8.53 5.83 -20.53
CA ILE A 83 8.57 7.26 -20.93
C ILE A 83 9.97 7.60 -21.45
N ARG A 84 11.03 7.16 -20.74
CA ARG A 84 12.41 7.36 -21.19
C ARG A 84 12.69 6.71 -22.54
N THR A 85 12.26 5.47 -22.76
CA THR A 85 12.45 4.78 -24.05
C THR A 85 11.72 5.49 -25.18
N GLU A 86 10.46 5.92 -24.97
CA GLU A 86 9.69 6.67 -25.97
C GLU A 86 10.38 7.99 -26.35
N HIS A 87 10.94 8.71 -25.38
CA HIS A 87 11.73 9.93 -25.65
C HIS A 87 13.01 9.65 -26.43
N LEU A 88 13.73 8.56 -26.12
CA LEU A 88 14.97 8.20 -26.82
C LEU A 88 14.72 7.81 -28.28
N VAL A 89 13.68 7.01 -28.54
CA VAL A 89 13.29 6.62 -29.91
C VAL A 89 12.88 7.84 -30.72
N ARG A 90 12.03 8.71 -30.16
CA ARG A 90 11.59 9.93 -30.85
C ARG A 90 12.73 10.89 -31.19
N ASN A 91 13.72 11.04 -30.31
CA ASN A 91 14.90 11.87 -30.57
C ASN A 91 15.85 11.27 -31.61
N SER A 92 15.78 9.96 -31.88
CA SER A 92 16.57 9.31 -32.93
C SER A 92 15.93 9.39 -34.32
N GLU A 93 14.65 9.75 -34.40
CA GLU A 93 13.90 9.90 -35.66
C GLU A 93 13.87 11.35 -36.18
N THR A 94 14.41 12.31 -35.40
CA THR A 94 14.58 13.73 -35.76
C THR A 94 16.03 14.08 -36.00
#